data_AF-A0A9K3NKS7-F1
#
_entry.id   AF-A0A9K3NKS7-F1
#
_cell.length_a   1.000
_cell.length_b   1.000
_cell.length_c   1.000
_cell.angle_alpha   90.00
_cell.angle_beta   90.00
_cell.angle_gamma   90.00
#
_symmetry.space_group_name_H-M   'P 1'
#
loop_
_entity.id
_entity.type
_entity.pdbx_description
1 polymer ?
#
loop_
_entity_poly.entity_id
_entity_poly.type
_entity_poly.pdbx_seq_one_letter_code
_entity_poly.pdbx_strand_id
1 'polypeptide(L)' 'MLVCVIADFNDFVRVHGYDFNQGGNYPQLLQSLGSTGFEASKLSDAIKIVNQMVCSDSLLPDCCIS' A
#
# COMPACT_ATOMS: atom_id res chain seq x y z
N MET A 1 -26.38 -9.88 -17.02
CA MET A 1 -25.66 -8.77 -16.37
C MET A 1 -26.51 -8.24 -15.24
N LEU A 2 -26.64 -9.05 -14.18
CA LEU A 2 -27.25 -8.67 -12.90
C LEU A 2 -26.84 -9.75 -11.89
N VAL A 3 -25.55 -9.85 -11.64
CA VAL A 3 -25.00 -10.81 -10.66
C VAL A 3 -24.15 -10.00 -9.69
N CYS A 4 -24.57 -9.98 -8.43
CA CYS A 4 -23.76 -9.68 -7.24
C CYS A 4 -22.97 -8.35 -7.24
N VAL A 5 -23.65 -7.20 -7.25
CA VAL A 5 -23.01 -5.89 -6.88
C VAL A 5 -23.07 -5.67 -5.36
N ILE A 6 -23.80 -6.51 -4.62
CA ILE A 6 -23.76 -6.55 -3.15
C ILE A 6 -22.56 -7.38 -2.70
N ALA A 7 -21.38 -6.78 -2.84
CA ALA A 7 -20.18 -7.25 -2.19
C ALA A 7 -20.07 -6.54 -0.83
N ASP A 8 -19.69 -7.32 0.19
CA ASP A 8 -19.67 -7.00 1.62
C ASP A 8 -19.02 -5.65 1.96
N PHE A 9 -19.78 -4.68 2.46
CA PHE A 9 -19.47 -3.24 2.42
C PHE A 9 -18.26 -2.80 3.28
N ASN A 10 -17.59 -3.69 4.00
CA ASN A 10 -16.67 -3.31 5.07
C ASN A 10 -15.17 -3.56 4.81
N ASP A 11 -14.77 -4.26 3.74
CA ASP A 11 -13.36 -4.61 3.48
C ASP A 11 -12.84 -4.23 2.07
N PHE A 12 -13.42 -3.21 1.43
CA PHE A 12 -12.91 -2.71 0.15
C PHE A 12 -11.94 -1.54 0.34
N VAL A 13 -10.70 -1.73 -0.11
CA VAL A 13 -9.80 -0.60 -0.35
C VAL A 13 -10.29 0.14 -1.59
N ARG A 14 -10.77 1.38 -1.38
CA ARG A 14 -11.18 2.24 -2.50
C ARG A 14 -9.99 2.51 -3.40
N VAL A 15 -10.17 2.26 -4.70
CA VAL A 15 -9.13 2.57 -5.69
C VAL A 15 -8.95 4.08 -5.80
N HIS A 16 -7.78 4.57 -5.42
CA HIS A 16 -7.39 5.97 -5.48
C HIS A 16 -5.87 6.10 -5.60
N GLY A 17 -5.41 7.03 -6.43
CA GLY A 17 -3.99 7.37 -6.58
C GLY A 17 -3.60 8.59 -5.74
N TYR A 18 -2.32 8.94 -5.76
CA TYR A 18 -1.78 10.13 -5.11
C TYR A 18 -2.31 11.43 -5.74
N ASP A 19 -2.64 12.40 -4.89
CA ASP A 19 -3.05 13.74 -5.31
C ASP A 19 -1.84 14.67 -5.44
N PHE A 20 -1.44 14.96 -6.68
CA PHE A 20 -0.30 15.86 -6.97
C PHE A 20 -0.54 17.32 -6.56
N ASN A 21 -1.77 17.72 -6.22
CA ASN A 21 -2.01 19.03 -5.62
C ASN A 21 -1.39 19.15 -4.22
N GLN A 22 -1.03 18.04 -3.58
CA GLN A 22 -0.28 18.01 -2.33
C GLN A 22 1.24 18.22 -2.52
N GLY A 23 1.68 18.46 -3.75
CA GLY A 23 3.09 18.66 -4.11
C GLY A 23 3.84 17.34 -4.32
N GLY A 24 5.18 17.42 -4.34
CA GLY A 24 6.08 16.28 -4.60
C GLY A 24 6.39 15.40 -3.38
N ASN A 25 5.38 14.93 -2.65
CA ASN A 25 5.57 14.05 -1.49
C ASN A 25 5.74 12.60 -1.93
N TYR A 26 6.98 12.20 -2.22
CA TYR A 26 7.32 10.84 -2.66
C TYR A 26 6.96 9.72 -1.66
N PRO A 27 7.13 9.88 -0.34
CA PRO A 27 6.65 8.90 0.63
C PRO A 27 5.14 8.61 0.48
N GLN A 28 4.32 9.66 0.38
CA GLN A 28 2.87 9.50 0.22
C GLN A 28 2.50 8.97 -1.17
N LEU A 29 3.24 9.35 -2.21
CA LEU A 29 3.09 8.80 -3.55
C LEU A 29 3.31 7.28 -3.55
N LEU A 30 4.41 6.81 -2.98
CA LEU A 30 4.73 5.38 -2.89
C LEU A 30 3.72 4.61 -2.01
N GLN A 31 3.21 5.25 -0.95
CA GLN A 31 2.15 4.68 -0.12
C GLN A 31 0.83 4.51 -0.88
N SER A 32 0.47 5.47 -1.74
CA SER A 32 -0.77 5.43 -2.55
C SER A 32 -0.79 4.32 -3.60
N LEU A 33 0.35 3.69 -3.89
CA LEU A 33 0.43 2.57 -4.82
C LEU A 33 -0.42 1.39 -4.34
N GLY A 34 -0.56 1.21 -3.02
CA GLY A 34 -1.40 0.18 -2.41
C GLY A 34 -2.87 0.27 -2.85
N SER A 35 -3.38 1.49 -3.01
CA SER A 35 -4.76 1.77 -3.43
C SER A 35 -4.89 2.15 -4.91
N THR A 36 -3.81 2.26 -5.66
CA THR A 36 -3.86 2.59 -7.10
C THR A 36 -4.39 1.42 -7.95
N GLY A 37 -4.21 0.18 -7.47
CA GLY A 37 -4.69 -1.04 -8.13
C GLY A 37 -3.65 -1.71 -9.02
N PHE A 38 -4.02 -2.86 -9.60
CA PHE A 38 -3.18 -3.66 -10.51
C PHE A 38 -1.75 -3.95 -9.96
N GLU A 39 -0.70 -3.75 -10.76
CA GLU A 39 0.69 -3.97 -10.38
C GLU A 39 1.19 -2.98 -9.31
N ALA A 40 0.61 -1.78 -9.25
CA ALA A 40 0.99 -0.78 -8.24
C ALA A 40 0.69 -1.31 -6.82
N SER A 41 -0.45 -1.98 -6.62
CA SER A 41 -0.76 -2.61 -5.35
C SER A 41 0.23 -3.72 -4.99
N LYS A 42 0.70 -4.49 -5.99
CA LYS A 42 1.71 -5.55 -5.78
C LYS A 42 3.07 -4.99 -5.41
N LEU A 43 3.46 -3.86 -6.00
CA LEU A 43 4.67 -3.14 -5.61
C LEU A 43 4.60 -2.65 -4.16
N SER A 44 3.46 -2.09 -3.75
CA SER A 44 3.23 -1.68 -2.36
C SER A 44 3.37 -2.84 -1.36
N ASP A 45 2.84 -4.02 -1.70
CA ASP A 45 2.98 -5.21 -0.86
C ASP A 45 4.42 -5.74 -0.84
N ALA A 46 5.14 -5.70 -1.96
CA ALA A 46 6.54 -6.09 -2.02
C ALA A 46 7.42 -5.21 -1.11
N ILE A 47 7.16 -3.90 -1.06
CA ILE A 47 7.84 -2.98 -0.13
C ILE A 47 7.64 -3.41 1.32
N LYS A 48 6.42 -3.81 1.71
CA LYS A 48 6.13 -4.31 3.07
C LYS A 48 6.91 -5.60 3.37
N ILE A 49 6.98 -6.52 2.41
CA ILE A 49 7.69 -7.79 2.56
C ILE A 49 9.20 -7.55 2.72
N VAL A 50 9.80 -6.67 1.91
CA VAL A 50 11.22 -6.32 2.05
C VAL A 50 11.49 -5.68 3.41
N ASN A 51 10.61 -4.80 3.87
CA ASN A 51 10.73 -4.21 5.21
C ASN A 51 10.66 -5.30 6.30
N GLN A 52 9.77 -6.28 6.17
CA GLN A 52 9.71 -7.42 7.09
C GLN A 52 11.00 -8.25 7.06
N MET A 53 11.57 -8.51 5.89
CA MET A 53 12.85 -9.23 5.75
C MET A 53 13.98 -8.47 6.44
N VAL A 54 14.12 -7.16 6.19
CA VAL A 54 15.14 -6.31 6.82
C VAL A 54 14.96 -6.25 8.34
N CYS A 55 13.72 -6.12 8.83
CA CYS A 55 13.43 -6.16 10.26
C CYS A 55 13.72 -7.51 10.90
N SER A 56 13.56 -8.61 10.18
CA SER A 56 13.73 -9.97 10.72
C SER A 56 15.19 -10.43 10.71
N ASP A 57 16.00 -9.94 9.78
CA ASP A 57 17.40 -10.36 9.58
C ASP A 57 18.41 -9.52 10.38
N SER A 58 17.97 -8.39 10.97
CA SER A 58 18.87 -7.49 11.70
C SER A 58 18.84 -7.73 13.21
N LEU A 59 20.03 -7.99 13.77
CA LEU A 59 20.38 -7.85 15.20
C LEU A 59 20.27 -6.39 15.70
N LEU A 60 19.34 -5.59 15.18
CA LEU A 60 19.13 -4.19 15.54
C LEU A 60 17.84 -4.04 16.37
N PRO A 61 17.91 -3.48 17.59
CA PRO A 61 16.79 -3.46 18.52
C PRO A 61 15.66 -2.48 18.17
N ASP A 62 15.68 -1.79 17.03
CA ASP A 62 14.70 -0.74 16.72
C ASP A 62 14.20 -0.79 15.27
N CYS A 63 13.50 -1.87 14.87
CA CYS A 63 12.73 -1.84 13.62
C CYS A 63 11.39 -1.12 13.83
N CYS A 64 11.46 0.19 14.07
CA CYS A 64 10.32 1.11 14.02
C CYS A 64 10.68 2.24 13.04
N ILE A 65 10.56 1.97 11.74
CA ILE A 65 10.39 3.06 10.77
C ILE A 65 8.88 3.31 10.69
N SER A 66 8.38 4.06 11.68
CA SER A 66 7.08 4.72 11.65
C SER A 66 7.23 6.15 11.14
#